data_AF-A0A6N9QIX7-F1
#
_entry.id   AF-A0A6N9QIX7-F1
#
_cell.length_a   1.000
_cell.length_b   1.000
_cell.length_c   1.000
_cell.angle_alpha   90.00
_cell.angle_beta   90.00
_cell.angle_gamma   90.00
#
_symmetry.space_group_name_H-M   'P 1'
#
loop_
_entity.id
_entity.type
_entity.pdbx_description
1 polymer ?
#
loop_
_entity_poly.entity_id
_entity_poly.type
_entity_poly.pdbx_seq_one_letter_code
_entity_poly.pdbx_strand_id
1 'polypeptide(L)'
;MKYFIKAIPTTFCTILVSFFIGAPFLIWQGIEYIYSQITKQADIPSPLIASTLILFAIIINCCWAISLAMEATDAKNMEDAEANQRERAKLESERAALYKEINSAQHDLDVKNDYLDEKETDVNELIHSTSQECPWLAKLYSEYMYIDDMRIVRYLKRKKRPALKSSEEVAKIAKEKRDILKQSKQYEYQVNFYETLFPWLEEFKEVPPTEAYEMTLGTSGNDEYAHVRQWLSPEEYNSLPSYEKWQRALDNYMNRPNKTNWHIGIEYERYVGYVYESNGYKVTYEGALKGLDDRGRDIIAKNKNETLVIQCKRWAKEKTIHEKHIMQLFGSVTVLNMESKTKARGVFITTTTLSDIAAYFAEQLGIEVLESYEFKPYPIIKCNISSSGEKIYHLPFDQQYDKIRINGKNNFYVETVKEAEDKGFRHAYRWRGSSSEEQLSML
;
A
#
# COMPACT_ATOMS: atom_id res chain seq x y z
N MET A 1 -17.49 -11.28 -56.45
CA MET A 1 -17.10 -11.27 -57.88
C MET A 1 -16.77 -12.72 -58.26
N LYS A 2 -17.46 -13.26 -59.27
CA LYS A 2 -17.65 -14.69 -59.63
C LYS A 2 -18.83 -15.36 -58.91
N TYR A 3 -19.60 -16.15 -59.66
CA TYR A 3 -20.91 -16.76 -59.39
C TYR A 3 -22.15 -15.93 -59.75
N PHE A 4 -22.35 -15.70 -61.06
CA PHE A 4 -23.69 -15.65 -61.66
C PHE A 4 -23.55 -15.90 -63.17
N ILE A 5 -23.39 -17.16 -63.56
CA ILE A 5 -23.70 -17.64 -64.92
C ILE A 5 -24.57 -18.87 -64.70
N LYS A 6 -25.87 -18.64 -64.55
CA LYS A 6 -26.88 -19.70 -64.46
C LYS A 6 -26.94 -20.37 -65.83
N ALA A 7 -26.74 -21.69 -65.83
CA ALA A 7 -26.93 -22.56 -66.96
C ALA A 7 -28.31 -22.28 -67.59
N ILE A 8 -28.31 -21.95 -68.88
CA ILE A 8 -29.50 -22.14 -69.71
C ILE A 8 -29.75 -23.65 -69.68
N PRO A 9 -30.91 -24.13 -69.22
CA PRO A 9 -31.16 -25.56 -69.15
C PRO A 9 -31.01 -26.15 -70.55
N THR A 10 -30.20 -27.20 -70.69
CA THR A 10 -30.08 -28.01 -71.91
C THR A 10 -31.45 -28.52 -72.40
N THR A 11 -32.45 -28.54 -71.52
CA THR A 11 -33.87 -28.78 -71.86
C THR A 11 -34.49 -27.70 -72.75
N PHE A 12 -34.09 -26.42 -72.65
CA PHE A 12 -34.60 -25.36 -73.52
C PHE A 12 -34.09 -25.53 -74.97
N CYS A 13 -32.83 -25.97 -75.14
CA CYS A 13 -32.29 -26.32 -76.47
C CYS A 13 -32.88 -27.60 -77.05
N THR A 14 -33.14 -28.65 -76.26
CA THR A 14 -33.77 -29.87 -76.77
C THR A 14 -35.27 -29.70 -77.07
N ILE A 15 -35.98 -28.85 -76.31
CA ILE A 15 -37.38 -28.48 -76.62
C ILE A 15 -37.43 -27.60 -77.88
N LEU A 16 -36.53 -26.63 -78.06
CA LEU A 16 -36.42 -25.86 -79.30
C LEU A 16 -36.08 -26.73 -80.51
N VAL A 17 -35.15 -27.68 -80.39
CA VAL A 17 -34.75 -28.57 -81.50
C VAL A 17 -35.87 -29.56 -81.88
N SER A 18 -36.64 -30.05 -80.92
CA SER A 18 -37.79 -30.93 -81.20
C SER A 18 -39.00 -30.18 -81.78
N PHE A 19 -39.25 -28.93 -81.34
CA PHE A 19 -40.33 -28.09 -81.88
C PHE A 19 -40.03 -27.42 -83.22
N PHE A 20 -38.76 -27.14 -83.56
CA PHE A 20 -38.41 -26.50 -84.84
C PHE A 20 -37.98 -27.47 -85.95
N ILE A 21 -37.65 -28.73 -85.64
CA ILE A 21 -37.21 -29.70 -86.67
C ILE A 21 -38.17 -30.88 -86.82
N GLY A 22 -38.75 -31.40 -85.73
CA GLY A 22 -39.61 -32.59 -85.77
C GLY A 22 -41.11 -32.29 -85.90
N ALA A 23 -41.62 -31.42 -85.05
CA ALA A 23 -43.04 -31.06 -85.03
C ALA A 23 -43.54 -30.37 -86.32
N PRO A 24 -42.80 -29.45 -86.98
CA PRO A 24 -43.28 -28.78 -88.18
C PRO A 24 -43.41 -29.73 -89.37
N PHE A 25 -42.60 -30.80 -89.44
CA PHE A 25 -42.67 -31.79 -90.52
C PHE A 25 -43.90 -32.70 -90.40
N LEU A 26 -44.21 -33.18 -89.19
CA LEU A 26 -45.40 -33.99 -88.95
C LEU A 26 -46.69 -33.15 -88.99
N ILE A 27 -46.63 -31.89 -88.54
CA ILE A 27 -47.73 -30.94 -88.67
C ILE A 27 -47.92 -30.56 -90.15
N TRP A 28 -46.85 -30.37 -90.93
CA TRP A 28 -46.93 -30.14 -92.38
C TRP A 28 -47.52 -31.35 -93.10
N GLN A 29 -47.11 -32.58 -92.77
CA GLN A 29 -47.71 -33.81 -93.32
C GLN A 29 -49.18 -33.98 -92.90
N GLY A 30 -49.52 -33.62 -91.66
CA GLY A 30 -50.90 -33.61 -91.17
C GLY A 30 -51.76 -32.55 -91.86
N ILE A 31 -51.22 -31.35 -92.09
CA ILE A 31 -51.89 -30.24 -92.79
C ILE A 31 -52.04 -30.58 -94.28
N GLU A 32 -51.02 -31.13 -94.94
CA GLU A 32 -51.11 -31.65 -96.33
C GLU A 32 -52.19 -32.74 -96.44
N TYR A 33 -52.22 -33.68 -95.48
CA TYR A 33 -53.21 -34.74 -95.45
C TYR A 33 -54.62 -34.18 -95.25
N ILE A 34 -54.83 -33.33 -94.25
CA ILE A 34 -56.12 -32.69 -93.96
C ILE A 34 -56.54 -31.78 -95.11
N TYR A 35 -55.63 -31.01 -95.71
CA TYR A 35 -55.87 -30.19 -96.89
C TYR A 35 -56.28 -31.05 -98.09
N SER A 36 -55.65 -32.21 -98.31
CA SER A 36 -56.03 -33.16 -99.37
C SER A 36 -57.38 -33.84 -99.13
N GLN A 37 -57.79 -34.00 -97.86
CA GLN A 37 -59.10 -34.56 -97.50
C GLN A 37 -60.22 -33.49 -97.60
N ILE A 38 -59.95 -32.25 -97.19
CA ILE A 38 -60.92 -31.15 -97.24
C ILE A 38 -61.15 -30.68 -98.69
N THR A 39 -60.09 -30.60 -99.51
CA THR A 39 -60.20 -30.22 -100.93
C THR A 39 -60.93 -31.27 -101.78
N LYS A 40 -61.03 -32.52 -101.31
CA LYS A 40 -61.79 -33.58 -101.98
C LYS A 40 -63.29 -33.58 -101.71
N GLN A 41 -63.80 -32.76 -100.77
CA GLN A 41 -65.19 -32.92 -100.33
C GLN A 41 -66.02 -31.65 -100.12
N ALA A 42 -65.46 -30.43 -100.29
CA ALA A 42 -66.29 -29.24 -100.26
C ALA A 42 -65.68 -28.05 -101.00
N ASP A 43 -66.52 -27.40 -101.80
CA ASP A 43 -66.32 -26.13 -102.52
C ASP A 43 -66.22 -24.98 -101.50
N ILE A 44 -65.15 -24.97 -100.70
CA ILE A 44 -64.90 -23.99 -99.63
C ILE A 44 -64.12 -22.79 -100.18
N PRO A 45 -64.59 -21.55 -99.97
CA PRO A 45 -64.10 -20.37 -100.67
C PRO A 45 -62.77 -19.83 -100.13
N SER A 46 -61.83 -19.63 -101.06
CA SER A 46 -60.54 -18.96 -100.95
C SER A 46 -59.50 -19.60 -99.99
N PRO A 47 -58.26 -19.84 -100.46
CA PRO A 47 -57.15 -20.34 -99.62
C PRO A 47 -56.81 -19.40 -98.44
N LEU A 48 -57.27 -18.14 -98.48
CA LEU A 48 -57.03 -17.14 -97.45
C LEU A 48 -57.70 -17.51 -96.11
N ILE A 49 -58.96 -17.95 -96.10
CA ILE A 49 -59.71 -18.26 -94.86
C ILE A 49 -59.19 -19.54 -94.18
N ALA A 50 -58.84 -20.55 -94.97
CA ALA A 50 -58.22 -21.77 -94.42
C ALA A 50 -56.84 -21.46 -93.81
N SER A 51 -56.04 -20.60 -94.47
CA SER A 51 -54.73 -20.19 -93.96
C SER A 51 -54.82 -19.38 -92.66
N THR A 52 -55.85 -18.53 -92.50
CA THR A 52 -56.04 -17.76 -91.26
C THR A 52 -56.51 -18.62 -90.09
N LEU A 53 -57.38 -19.60 -90.32
CA LEU A 53 -57.79 -20.56 -89.28
C LEU A 53 -56.64 -21.46 -88.84
N ILE A 54 -55.79 -21.90 -89.76
CA ILE A 54 -54.56 -22.64 -89.45
C ILE A 54 -53.61 -21.77 -88.63
N LEU A 55 -53.41 -20.51 -89.03
CA LEU A 55 -52.58 -19.56 -88.28
C LEU A 55 -53.11 -19.35 -86.86
N PHE A 56 -54.44 -19.23 -86.69
CA PHE A 56 -55.07 -19.05 -85.40
C PHE A 56 -54.93 -20.31 -84.51
N ALA A 57 -55.09 -21.50 -85.08
CA ALA A 57 -54.85 -22.76 -84.38
C ALA A 57 -53.38 -22.92 -83.95
N ILE A 58 -52.42 -22.50 -84.79
CA ILE A 58 -50.99 -22.47 -84.44
C ILE A 58 -50.76 -21.51 -83.28
N ILE A 59 -51.31 -20.30 -83.34
CA ILE A 59 -51.17 -19.30 -82.27
C ILE A 59 -51.74 -19.83 -80.95
N ILE A 60 -52.93 -20.44 -80.96
CA ILE A 60 -53.53 -21.04 -79.76
C ILE A 60 -52.64 -22.15 -79.20
N ASN A 61 -52.14 -23.06 -80.04
CA ASN A 61 -51.24 -24.13 -79.60
C ASN A 61 -49.92 -23.57 -79.05
N CYS A 62 -49.36 -22.53 -79.67
CA CYS A 62 -48.17 -21.84 -79.16
C CYS A 62 -48.45 -21.18 -77.80
N CYS A 63 -49.57 -20.49 -77.64
CA CYS A 63 -49.97 -19.89 -76.37
C CYS A 63 -50.15 -20.95 -75.27
N TRP A 64 -50.78 -22.07 -75.59
CA TRP A 64 -50.96 -23.18 -74.65
C TRP A 64 -49.63 -23.83 -74.26
N ALA A 65 -48.74 -24.06 -75.22
CA ALA A 65 -47.40 -24.59 -74.98
C ALA A 65 -46.54 -23.63 -74.13
N ILE A 66 -46.65 -22.31 -74.36
CA ILE A 66 -45.99 -21.29 -73.53
C ILE A 66 -46.54 -21.32 -72.10
N SER A 67 -47.86 -21.41 -71.93
CA SER A 67 -48.50 -21.51 -70.60
C SER A 67 -47.98 -22.73 -69.82
N LEU A 68 -47.93 -23.90 -70.46
CA LEU A 68 -47.39 -25.13 -69.86
C LEU A 68 -45.90 -25.00 -69.51
N ALA A 69 -45.10 -24.36 -70.37
CA ALA A 69 -43.68 -24.13 -70.10
C ALA A 69 -43.47 -23.15 -68.94
N MET A 70 -44.32 -22.14 -68.80
CA MET A 70 -44.32 -21.21 -67.66
C MET A 70 -44.67 -21.92 -66.37
N GLU A 71 -45.75 -22.72 -66.34
CA GLU A 71 -46.15 -23.52 -65.17
C GLU A 71 -45.05 -24.49 -64.72
N ALA A 72 -44.39 -25.17 -65.66
CA ALA A 72 -43.27 -26.06 -65.36
C ALA A 72 -42.04 -25.31 -64.79
N THR A 73 -41.80 -24.09 -65.27
CA THR A 73 -40.71 -23.23 -64.78
C THR A 73 -41.01 -22.72 -63.37
N ASP A 74 -42.26 -22.31 -63.11
CA ASP A 74 -42.72 -21.86 -61.80
C ASP A 74 -42.68 -22.99 -60.77
N ALA A 75 -43.11 -24.20 -61.14
CA ALA A 75 -43.01 -25.38 -60.28
C ALA A 75 -41.56 -25.69 -59.88
N LYS A 76 -40.62 -25.61 -60.84
CA LYS A 76 -39.19 -25.82 -60.57
C LYS A 76 -38.60 -24.71 -59.68
N ASN A 77 -38.95 -23.45 -59.93
CA ASN A 77 -38.52 -22.34 -59.08
C ASN A 77 -39.04 -22.47 -57.65
N MET A 78 -40.26 -23.00 -57.48
CA MET A 78 -40.85 -23.25 -56.17
C MET A 78 -40.14 -24.39 -55.43
N GLU A 79 -39.79 -25.48 -56.13
CA GLU A 79 -38.97 -26.57 -55.58
C GLU A 79 -37.57 -26.10 -55.16
N ASP A 80 -36.89 -25.31 -56.01
CA ASP A 80 -35.61 -24.70 -55.68
C ASP A 80 -35.72 -23.74 -54.48
N ALA A 81 -36.82 -22.98 -54.37
CA ALA A 81 -37.06 -22.07 -53.25
C ALA A 81 -37.26 -22.86 -51.94
N GLU A 82 -38.01 -23.95 -51.95
CA GLU A 82 -38.19 -24.83 -50.80
C GLU A 82 -36.88 -25.51 -50.39
N ALA A 83 -36.08 -25.99 -51.35
CA ALA A 83 -34.78 -26.60 -51.07
C ALA A 83 -33.83 -25.60 -50.39
N ASN A 84 -33.76 -24.37 -50.91
CA ASN A 84 -32.99 -23.29 -50.29
C ASN A 84 -33.51 -22.92 -48.90
N GLN A 85 -34.82 -22.93 -48.69
CA GLN A 85 -35.41 -22.66 -47.37
C GLN A 85 -35.03 -23.75 -46.35
N ARG A 86 -35.04 -25.03 -46.75
CA ARG A 86 -34.60 -26.16 -45.91
C ARG A 86 -33.10 -26.06 -45.57
N GLU A 87 -32.26 -25.69 -46.54
CA GLU A 87 -30.83 -25.50 -46.31
C GLU A 87 -30.56 -24.34 -45.34
N ARG A 88 -31.26 -23.21 -45.50
CA ARG A 88 -31.17 -22.07 -44.56
C ARG A 88 -31.59 -22.46 -43.15
N ALA A 89 -32.71 -23.18 -43.01
CA ALA A 89 -33.18 -23.65 -41.70
C ALA A 89 -32.15 -24.59 -41.04
N LYS A 90 -31.50 -25.45 -41.83
CA LYS A 90 -30.41 -26.32 -41.35
C LYS A 90 -29.20 -25.52 -40.89
N LEU A 91 -28.73 -24.55 -41.69
CA LEU A 91 -27.61 -23.68 -41.33
C LEU A 91 -27.90 -22.82 -40.10
N GLU A 92 -29.13 -22.32 -39.95
CA GLU A 92 -29.55 -21.59 -38.74
C GLU A 92 -29.55 -22.48 -37.50
N SER A 93 -29.99 -23.73 -37.63
CA SER A 93 -29.93 -24.72 -36.54
C SER A 93 -28.49 -25.05 -36.16
N GLU A 94 -27.60 -25.29 -37.13
CA GLU A 94 -26.17 -25.53 -36.90
C GLU A 94 -25.50 -24.32 -36.25
N ARG A 95 -25.80 -23.11 -36.73
CA ARG A 95 -25.32 -21.86 -36.15
C ARG A 95 -25.78 -21.74 -34.70
N ALA A 96 -27.07 -21.95 -34.41
CA ALA A 96 -27.59 -21.88 -33.04
C ALA A 96 -26.92 -22.89 -32.10
N ALA A 97 -26.65 -24.11 -32.57
CA ALA A 97 -25.89 -25.11 -31.81
C ALA A 97 -24.46 -24.62 -31.53
N LEU A 98 -23.77 -24.09 -32.53
CA LEU A 98 -22.41 -23.54 -32.38
C LEU A 98 -22.36 -22.38 -31.38
N TYR A 99 -23.32 -21.45 -31.43
CA TYR A 99 -23.40 -20.35 -30.48
C TYR A 99 -23.59 -20.84 -29.05
N LYS A 100 -24.38 -21.90 -28.86
CA LYS A 100 -24.58 -22.51 -27.55
C LYS A 100 -23.28 -23.14 -27.02
N GLU A 101 -22.54 -23.84 -27.88
CA GLU A 101 -21.23 -24.41 -27.52
C GLU A 101 -20.20 -23.33 -27.17
N ILE A 102 -20.13 -22.25 -27.96
CA ILE A 102 -19.23 -21.12 -27.69
C ILE A 102 -19.56 -20.48 -26.34
N ASN A 103 -20.84 -20.23 -26.06
CA ASN A 103 -21.25 -19.62 -24.79
C ASN A 103 -20.96 -20.54 -23.60
N SER A 104 -21.14 -21.85 -23.75
CA SER A 104 -20.78 -22.83 -22.72
C SER A 104 -19.27 -22.84 -22.47
N ALA A 105 -18.47 -22.87 -23.54
CA ALA A 105 -17.01 -22.85 -23.43
C ALA A 105 -16.49 -21.55 -22.83
N GLN A 106 -17.13 -20.42 -23.16
CA GLN A 106 -16.79 -19.12 -22.58
C GLN A 106 -17.08 -19.11 -21.08
N HIS A 107 -18.26 -19.60 -20.67
CA HIS A 107 -18.61 -19.72 -19.25
C HIS A 107 -17.63 -20.62 -18.49
N ASP A 108 -17.28 -21.79 -19.04
CA ASP A 108 -16.30 -22.70 -18.43
C ASP A 108 -14.91 -22.06 -18.30
N LEU A 109 -14.56 -21.17 -19.23
CA LEU A 109 -13.30 -20.42 -19.22
C LEU A 109 -13.33 -19.33 -18.14
N ASP A 110 -14.44 -18.60 -18.04
CA ASP A 110 -14.63 -17.56 -17.01
C ASP A 110 -14.58 -18.18 -15.61
N VAL A 111 -15.29 -19.30 -15.37
CA VAL A 111 -15.25 -20.05 -14.10
C VAL A 111 -13.84 -20.52 -13.76
N LYS A 112 -13.06 -20.97 -14.75
CA LYS A 112 -11.67 -21.36 -14.54
C LYS A 112 -10.77 -20.18 -14.23
N ASN A 113 -11.00 -19.02 -14.84
CA ASN A 113 -10.24 -17.81 -14.54
C ASN A 113 -10.53 -17.36 -13.11
N ASP A 114 -11.81 -17.30 -12.71
CA ASP A 114 -12.20 -16.95 -11.35
C ASP A 114 -11.52 -17.87 -10.30
N TYR A 115 -11.50 -19.18 -10.57
CA TYR A 115 -10.78 -20.14 -9.72
C TYR A 115 -9.26 -19.92 -9.68
N LEU A 116 -8.65 -19.57 -10.82
CA LEU A 116 -7.22 -19.29 -10.87
C LEU A 116 -6.87 -18.00 -10.13
N ASP A 117 -7.71 -16.97 -10.24
CA ASP A 117 -7.56 -15.69 -9.54
C ASP A 117 -7.68 -15.88 -8.02
N GLU A 118 -8.63 -16.72 -7.57
CA GLU A 118 -8.75 -17.11 -6.16
C GLU A 118 -7.49 -17.82 -5.67
N LYS A 119 -6.98 -18.80 -6.43
CA LYS A 119 -5.75 -19.54 -6.06
C LYS A 119 -4.50 -18.65 -6.07
N GLU A 120 -4.43 -17.69 -6.98
CA GLU A 120 -3.35 -16.70 -7.00
C GLU A 120 -3.41 -15.81 -5.75
N THR A 121 -4.62 -15.42 -5.34
CA THR A 121 -4.85 -14.66 -4.11
C THR A 121 -4.41 -15.45 -2.88
N ASP A 122 -4.84 -16.71 -2.73
CA ASP A 122 -4.44 -17.59 -1.62
C ASP A 122 -2.91 -17.73 -1.49
N VAL A 123 -2.23 -17.91 -2.62
CA VAL A 123 -0.77 -18.05 -2.67
C VAL A 123 -0.08 -16.74 -2.30
N ASN A 124 -0.62 -15.61 -2.77
CA ASN A 124 -0.09 -14.29 -2.44
C ASN A 124 -0.26 -13.99 -0.95
N GLU A 125 -1.40 -14.29 -0.35
CA GLU A 125 -1.60 -14.12 1.10
C GLU A 125 -0.59 -14.94 1.90
N LEU A 126 -0.36 -16.21 1.52
CA LEU A 126 0.59 -17.09 2.19
C LEU A 126 2.04 -16.58 2.08
N ILE A 127 2.41 -16.02 0.93
CA ILE A 127 3.74 -15.43 0.68
C ILE A 127 3.98 -14.15 1.50
N HIS A 128 2.93 -13.36 1.72
CA HIS A 128 3.00 -12.10 2.47
C HIS A 128 2.76 -12.29 3.97
N SER A 129 2.43 -13.50 4.42
CA SER A 129 2.36 -13.82 5.84
C SER A 129 3.72 -13.55 6.51
N THR A 130 3.68 -12.78 7.59
CA THR A 130 4.86 -12.35 8.36
C THR A 130 5.19 -13.29 9.52
N SER A 131 4.35 -14.32 9.74
CA SER A 131 4.54 -15.27 10.83
C SER A 131 5.70 -16.21 10.52
N GLN A 132 6.70 -16.19 11.39
CA GLN A 132 7.96 -16.92 11.27
C GLN A 132 7.82 -18.45 11.47
N GLU A 133 6.61 -18.99 11.37
CA GLU A 133 6.29 -20.39 11.70
C GLU A 133 6.99 -21.39 10.78
N CYS A 134 7.52 -20.93 9.64
CA CYS A 134 8.05 -21.76 8.58
C CYS A 134 9.50 -21.38 8.20
N PRO A 135 10.52 -22.09 8.71
CA PRO A 135 11.94 -21.83 8.40
C PRO A 135 12.31 -21.94 6.92
N TRP A 136 11.49 -22.63 6.12
CA TRP A 136 11.70 -22.85 4.69
C TRP A 136 10.90 -21.89 3.78
N LEU A 137 10.14 -20.94 4.34
CA LEU A 137 9.28 -20.03 3.56
C LEU A 137 10.07 -19.15 2.60
N ALA A 138 11.20 -18.59 3.04
CA ALA A 138 12.08 -17.77 2.18
C ALA A 138 12.62 -18.56 0.99
N LYS A 139 12.90 -19.86 1.20
CA LYS A 139 13.32 -20.76 0.12
C LYS A 139 12.16 -20.99 -0.85
N LEU A 140 10.99 -21.40 -0.36
CA LEU A 140 9.82 -21.65 -1.20
C LEU A 140 9.40 -20.43 -2.03
N TYR A 141 9.41 -19.24 -1.43
CA TYR A 141 9.16 -17.97 -2.12
C TYR A 141 10.13 -17.75 -3.29
N SER A 142 11.43 -17.93 -3.02
CA SER A 142 12.46 -17.76 -4.07
C SER A 142 12.33 -18.79 -5.20
N GLU A 143 11.96 -20.05 -4.89
CA GLU A 143 11.72 -21.07 -5.91
C GLU A 143 10.50 -20.73 -6.78
N TYR A 144 9.42 -20.27 -6.16
CA TYR A 144 8.20 -19.90 -6.86
C TYR A 144 8.44 -18.76 -7.85
N MET A 145 9.09 -17.68 -7.40
CA MET A 145 9.48 -16.55 -8.26
C MET A 145 10.42 -16.99 -9.40
N TYR A 146 11.37 -17.88 -9.11
CA TYR A 146 12.26 -18.45 -10.12
C TYR A 146 11.50 -19.26 -11.17
N ILE A 147 10.52 -20.08 -10.76
CA ILE A 147 9.70 -20.87 -11.69
C ILE A 147 8.94 -19.94 -12.65
N ASP A 148 8.43 -18.82 -12.16
CA ASP A 148 7.73 -17.82 -12.96
C ASP A 148 8.65 -17.13 -13.97
N ASP A 149 9.82 -16.64 -13.53
CA ASP A 149 10.83 -16.07 -14.44
C ASP A 149 11.27 -17.09 -15.52
N MET A 150 11.36 -18.37 -15.17
CA MET A 150 11.68 -19.44 -16.11
C MET A 150 10.56 -19.72 -17.14
N ARG A 151 9.33 -19.22 -16.94
CA ARG A 151 8.28 -19.22 -17.98
C ARG A 151 8.67 -18.29 -19.13
N ILE A 152 9.23 -17.11 -18.82
CA ILE A 152 9.74 -16.15 -19.81
C ILE A 152 10.88 -16.78 -20.62
N VAL A 153 11.81 -17.47 -19.94
CA VAL A 153 12.91 -18.20 -20.62
C VAL A 153 12.35 -19.25 -21.58
N ARG A 154 11.38 -20.05 -21.15
CA ARG A 154 10.72 -21.07 -21.99
C ARG A 154 10.01 -20.46 -23.19
N TYR A 155 9.33 -19.33 -23.01
CA TYR A 155 8.69 -18.60 -24.10
C TYR A 155 9.71 -18.08 -25.12
N LEU A 156 10.80 -17.45 -24.67
CA LEU A 156 11.84 -16.90 -25.54
C LEU A 156 12.51 -17.98 -26.40
N LYS A 157 12.63 -19.21 -25.89
CA LYS A 157 13.14 -20.37 -26.63
C LYS A 157 12.16 -20.93 -27.66
N ARG A 158 10.85 -20.85 -27.40
CA ARG A 158 9.80 -21.52 -28.20
C ARG A 158 9.04 -20.59 -29.16
N LYS A 159 9.17 -19.27 -29.00
CA LYS A 159 8.49 -18.30 -29.88
C LYS A 159 8.91 -18.49 -31.34
N LYS A 160 8.05 -18.07 -32.28
CA LYS A 160 8.20 -18.26 -33.75
C LYS A 160 9.60 -17.92 -34.30
N ARG A 161 10.29 -16.94 -33.70
CA ARG A 161 11.70 -16.62 -33.96
C ARG A 161 12.46 -16.70 -32.63
N PRO A 162 13.08 -17.85 -32.28
CA PRO A 162 13.70 -18.06 -30.98
C PRO A 162 14.77 -17.00 -30.66
N ALA A 163 14.75 -16.48 -29.43
CA ALA A 163 15.72 -15.50 -28.94
C ALA A 163 16.63 -16.17 -27.91
N LEU A 164 17.57 -17.00 -28.38
CA LEU A 164 18.40 -17.86 -27.51
C LEU A 164 19.30 -17.06 -26.57
N LYS A 165 20.02 -16.05 -27.10
CA LYS A 165 20.90 -15.20 -26.28
C LYS A 165 20.12 -14.47 -25.18
N SER A 166 19.00 -13.84 -25.53
CA SER A 166 18.13 -13.20 -24.53
C SER A 166 17.57 -14.21 -23.52
N SER A 167 17.28 -15.45 -23.94
CA SER A 167 16.83 -16.49 -23.02
C SER A 167 17.91 -16.91 -22.02
N GLU A 168 19.18 -16.91 -22.42
CA GLU A 168 20.32 -17.20 -21.56
C GLU A 168 20.57 -16.06 -20.57
N GLU A 169 20.52 -14.81 -21.03
CA GLU A 169 20.62 -13.62 -20.17
C GLU A 169 19.50 -13.59 -19.12
N VAL A 170 18.25 -13.81 -19.53
CA VAL A 170 17.11 -13.87 -18.60
C VAL A 170 17.25 -15.04 -17.63
N ALA A 171 17.74 -16.21 -18.05
CA ALA A 171 17.97 -17.34 -17.16
C ALA A 171 19.06 -17.06 -16.12
N LYS A 172 20.12 -16.33 -16.50
CA LYS A 172 21.16 -15.88 -15.57
C LYS A 172 20.59 -14.92 -14.53
N ILE A 173 19.86 -13.90 -14.97
CA ILE A 173 19.20 -12.92 -14.09
C ILE A 173 18.21 -13.60 -13.15
N ALA A 174 17.41 -14.55 -13.65
CA ALA A 174 16.46 -15.30 -12.83
C ALA A 174 17.16 -16.07 -11.69
N LYS A 175 18.33 -16.66 -11.98
CA LYS A 175 19.12 -17.36 -10.97
C LYS A 175 19.68 -16.40 -9.91
N GLU A 176 20.25 -15.28 -10.33
CA GLU A 176 20.75 -14.24 -9.40
C GLU A 176 19.62 -13.66 -8.53
N LYS A 177 18.46 -13.36 -9.16
CA LYS A 177 17.25 -12.88 -8.47
C LYS A 177 16.75 -13.89 -7.43
N ARG A 178 16.75 -15.19 -7.73
CA ARG A 178 16.37 -16.23 -6.76
C ARG A 178 17.24 -16.19 -5.50
N ASP A 179 18.55 -16.10 -5.66
CA ASP A 179 19.48 -16.09 -4.52
C ASP A 179 19.32 -14.81 -3.68
N ILE A 180 19.12 -13.65 -4.32
CA ILE A 180 18.87 -12.37 -3.64
C ILE A 180 17.53 -12.38 -2.90
N LEU A 181 16.45 -12.82 -3.54
CA LEU A 181 15.11 -12.87 -2.91
C LEU A 181 15.10 -13.80 -1.70
N LYS A 182 15.80 -14.94 -1.78
CA LYS A 182 15.96 -15.86 -0.65
C LYS A 182 16.63 -15.15 0.53
N GLN A 183 17.76 -14.48 0.32
CA GLN A 183 18.49 -13.77 1.38
C GLN A 183 17.66 -12.60 1.95
N SER A 184 17.01 -11.82 1.08
CA SER A 184 16.16 -10.70 1.48
C SER A 184 15.04 -11.16 2.41
N LYS A 185 14.32 -12.23 2.05
CA LYS A 185 13.25 -12.77 2.89
C LYS A 185 13.78 -13.40 4.18
N GLN A 186 14.96 -14.03 4.16
CA GLN A 186 15.60 -14.52 5.38
C GLN A 186 15.89 -13.38 6.37
N TYR A 187 16.44 -12.26 5.90
CA TYR A 187 16.69 -11.10 6.76
C TYR A 187 15.39 -10.44 7.23
N GLU A 188 14.40 -10.27 6.35
CA GLU A 188 13.08 -9.74 6.70
C GLU A 188 12.44 -10.55 7.84
N TYR A 189 12.43 -11.89 7.73
CA TYR A 189 11.91 -12.75 8.79
C TYR A 189 12.72 -12.67 10.06
N GLN A 190 14.06 -12.64 9.96
CA GLN A 190 14.93 -12.53 11.13
C GLN A 190 14.71 -11.21 11.88
N VAL A 191 14.57 -10.10 11.16
CA VAL A 191 14.26 -8.78 11.71
C VAL A 191 12.88 -8.78 12.37
N ASN A 192 11.84 -9.25 11.67
CA ASN A 192 10.48 -9.34 12.24
C ASN A 192 10.42 -10.17 13.52
N PHE A 193 11.20 -11.24 13.60
CA PHE A 193 11.31 -12.05 14.82
C PHE A 193 12.00 -11.32 15.96
N TYR A 194 13.11 -10.62 15.67
CA TYR A 194 13.74 -9.79 16.68
C TYR A 194 12.80 -8.68 17.15
N GLU A 195 12.06 -8.03 16.26
CA GLU A 195 11.06 -7.01 16.61
C GLU A 195 9.90 -7.58 17.43
N THR A 196 9.46 -8.81 17.13
CA THR A 196 8.45 -9.49 17.95
C THR A 196 8.95 -9.78 19.36
N LEU A 197 10.20 -10.26 19.50
CA LEU A 197 10.81 -10.53 20.80
C LEU A 197 11.18 -9.25 21.56
N PHE A 198 11.50 -8.21 20.82
CA PHE A 198 12.02 -6.95 21.30
C PHE A 198 11.28 -5.78 20.61
N PRO A 199 10.02 -5.49 21.00
CA PRO A 199 9.21 -4.44 20.34
C PRO A 199 9.85 -3.04 20.36
N TRP A 200 10.64 -2.74 21.40
CA TRP A 200 11.47 -1.53 21.50
C TRP A 200 12.48 -1.34 20.35
N LEU A 201 12.76 -2.36 19.53
CA LEU A 201 13.60 -2.20 18.34
C LEU A 201 12.96 -1.35 17.24
N GLU A 202 11.62 -1.27 17.19
CA GLU A 202 10.93 -0.40 16.22
C GLU A 202 11.29 1.07 16.41
N GLU A 203 11.60 1.48 17.64
CA GLU A 203 11.95 2.86 17.99
C GLU A 203 13.23 3.34 17.29
N PHE A 204 14.15 2.43 16.96
CA PHE A 204 15.38 2.76 16.23
C PHE A 204 15.17 2.96 14.73
N LYS A 205 14.01 2.58 14.17
CA LYS A 205 13.70 2.80 12.75
C LYS A 205 13.38 4.26 12.44
N GLU A 206 12.90 4.99 13.43
CA GLU A 206 12.46 6.38 13.31
C GLU A 206 13.61 7.40 13.45
N VAL A 207 14.81 6.94 13.77
CA VAL A 207 15.99 7.78 13.97
C VAL A 207 17.16 7.33 13.09
N PRO A 208 18.04 8.24 12.63
CA PRO A 208 19.25 7.87 11.90
C PRO A 208 20.11 6.85 12.65
N PRO A 209 20.80 5.90 11.96
CA PRO A 209 21.62 4.86 12.61
C PRO A 209 22.67 5.39 13.59
N THR A 210 23.20 6.59 13.35
CA THR A 210 24.13 7.28 14.27
C THR A 210 23.47 7.70 15.58
N GLU A 211 22.22 8.17 15.52
CA GLU A 211 21.44 8.55 16.71
C GLU A 211 21.01 7.32 17.50
N ALA A 212 20.58 6.26 16.81
CA ALA A 212 20.31 4.96 17.43
C ALA A 212 21.54 4.42 18.17
N TYR A 213 22.73 4.53 17.56
CA TYR A 213 23.98 4.11 18.20
C TYR A 213 24.31 4.96 19.43
N GLU A 214 24.13 6.28 19.38
CA GLU A 214 24.34 7.16 20.54
C GLU A 214 23.44 6.83 21.73
N MET A 215 22.19 6.42 21.48
CA MET A 215 21.28 5.94 22.52
C MET A 215 21.79 4.68 23.24
N THR A 216 22.60 3.85 22.57
CA THR A 216 23.19 2.62 23.15
C THR A 216 24.50 2.87 23.90
N LEU A 217 25.20 3.98 23.64
CA LEU A 217 26.49 4.33 24.24
C LEU A 217 26.41 4.70 25.74
N GLY A 218 25.22 4.74 26.33
CA GLY A 218 25.01 4.91 27.77
C GLY A 218 25.55 3.78 28.66
N THR A 219 26.13 2.72 28.07
CA THR A 219 26.28 1.42 28.73
C THR A 219 27.67 0.77 28.70
N SER A 220 28.76 1.44 28.32
CA SER A 220 30.12 0.82 28.44
C SER A 220 31.26 1.83 28.42
N GLY A 221 31.96 2.00 29.56
CA GLY A 221 33.22 2.75 29.66
C GLY A 221 33.60 3.09 31.10
N ASN A 222 34.80 2.70 31.52
CA ASN A 222 35.32 2.79 32.89
C ASN A 222 36.02 4.15 33.19
N ASP A 223 35.70 5.19 32.41
CA ASP A 223 36.45 6.45 32.36
C ASP A 223 35.51 7.63 32.65
N GLU A 224 35.82 8.45 33.67
CA GLU A 224 35.09 9.67 33.99
C GLU A 224 35.07 10.64 32.80
N TYR A 225 36.13 10.62 31.98
CA TYR A 225 36.18 11.34 30.72
C TYR A 225 35.17 10.83 29.68
N ALA A 226 34.83 9.53 29.65
CA ALA A 226 33.87 8.99 28.67
C ALA A 226 32.47 9.63 28.78
N HIS A 227 32.12 10.18 29.94
CA HIS A 227 30.85 10.86 30.18
C HIS A 227 30.85 12.33 29.76
N VAL A 228 32.02 12.96 29.69
CA VAL A 228 32.17 14.35 29.26
C VAL A 228 32.92 14.50 27.93
N ARG A 229 33.30 13.40 27.27
CA ARG A 229 33.97 13.43 25.95
C ARG A 229 33.16 14.14 24.86
N GLN A 230 31.83 14.26 25.06
CA GLN A 230 30.94 15.02 24.18
C GLN A 230 31.08 16.53 24.40
N TRP A 231 31.58 16.94 25.56
CA TRP A 231 31.64 18.32 26.03
C TRP A 231 33.07 18.84 26.25
N LEU A 232 34.07 17.97 26.36
CA LEU A 232 35.46 18.32 26.62
C LEU A 232 36.39 17.45 25.77
N SER A 233 37.48 18.04 25.28
CA SER A 233 38.59 17.28 24.69
C SER A 233 39.41 16.55 25.78
N PRO A 234 40.23 15.55 25.41
CA PRO A 234 41.10 14.89 26.38
C PRO A 234 42.09 15.88 27.02
N GLU A 235 42.61 16.83 26.25
CA GLU A 235 43.52 17.86 26.74
C GLU A 235 42.83 18.77 27.75
N GLU A 236 41.66 19.30 27.41
CA GLU A 236 40.86 20.16 28.31
C GLU A 236 40.54 19.44 29.61
N TYR A 237 40.12 18.18 29.53
CA TYR A 237 39.78 17.37 30.69
C TYR A 237 40.99 17.15 31.62
N ASN A 238 42.19 16.99 31.07
CA ASN A 238 43.40 16.74 31.87
C ASN A 238 44.06 18.02 32.40
N SER A 239 43.92 19.15 31.70
CA SER A 239 44.60 20.40 32.07
C SER A 239 43.82 21.31 33.02
N LEU A 240 42.48 21.24 33.02
CA LEU A 240 41.65 22.19 33.75
C LEU A 240 41.43 21.79 35.22
N PRO A 241 41.46 22.76 36.17
CA PRO A 241 40.98 22.57 37.53
C PRO A 241 39.51 22.09 37.58
N SER A 242 39.09 21.43 38.66
CA SER A 242 37.74 20.85 38.81
C SER A 242 36.62 21.82 38.40
N TYR A 243 36.50 22.98 39.06
CA TYR A 243 35.41 23.91 38.75
C TYR A 243 35.43 24.42 37.30
N GLU A 244 36.62 24.68 36.74
CA GLU A 244 36.74 25.17 35.34
C GLU A 244 36.37 24.07 34.34
N LYS A 245 36.78 22.84 34.62
CA LYS A 245 36.46 21.65 33.82
C LYS A 245 34.95 21.47 33.71
N TRP A 246 34.26 21.45 34.85
CA TRP A 246 32.82 21.23 34.90
C TRP A 246 32.03 22.44 34.40
N GLN A 247 32.49 23.67 34.67
CA GLN A 247 31.87 24.87 34.11
C GLN A 247 32.00 24.87 32.58
N ARG A 248 33.18 24.53 32.04
CA ARG A 248 33.38 24.43 30.59
C ARG A 248 32.48 23.38 29.95
N ALA A 249 32.34 22.21 30.57
CA ALA A 249 31.43 21.16 30.09
C ALA A 249 29.97 21.66 30.10
N LEU A 250 29.56 22.39 31.14
CA LEU A 250 28.24 23.00 31.23
C LEU A 250 28.01 24.05 30.14
N ASP A 251 28.98 24.93 29.92
CA ASP A 251 28.92 25.97 28.89
C ASP A 251 28.79 25.34 27.50
N ASN A 252 29.54 24.26 27.23
CA ASN A 252 29.47 23.52 25.96
C ASN A 252 28.13 22.78 25.80
N TYR A 253 27.59 22.19 26.87
CA TYR A 253 26.24 21.61 26.88
C TYR A 253 25.18 22.65 26.52
N MET A 254 25.23 23.82 27.17
CA MET A 254 24.24 24.88 26.98
C MET A 254 24.31 25.50 25.58
N ASN A 255 25.52 25.67 25.05
CA ASN A 255 25.78 26.29 23.75
C ASN A 255 25.89 25.28 22.59
N ARG A 256 25.53 24.01 22.82
CA ARG A 256 25.55 22.96 21.79
C ARG A 256 24.84 23.43 20.51
N PRO A 257 25.49 23.36 19.34
CA PRO A 257 24.82 23.63 18.07
C PRO A 257 23.80 22.52 17.75
N ASN A 258 22.72 22.88 17.05
CA ASN A 258 21.73 21.94 16.52
C ASN A 258 21.10 21.01 17.58
N LYS A 259 20.48 21.60 18.62
CA LYS A 259 19.71 20.81 19.59
C LYS A 259 18.53 20.14 18.90
N THR A 260 18.36 18.84 19.14
CA THR A 260 17.20 18.10 18.61
C THR A 260 15.92 18.54 19.32
N ASN A 261 14.76 18.29 18.71
CA ASN A 261 13.46 18.61 19.31
C ASN A 261 13.29 17.99 20.71
N TRP A 262 13.85 16.80 20.92
CA TRP A 262 13.84 16.12 22.23
C TRP A 262 14.64 16.87 23.28
N HIS A 263 15.87 17.31 22.96
CA HIS A 263 16.68 18.11 23.89
C HIS A 263 16.00 19.45 24.21
N ILE A 264 15.42 20.11 23.20
CA ILE A 264 14.65 21.35 23.38
C ILE A 264 13.45 21.13 24.31
N GLY A 265 12.77 19.99 24.17
CA GLY A 265 11.65 19.56 25.02
C GLY A 265 12.09 19.39 26.47
N ILE A 266 13.09 18.56 26.74
CA ILE A 266 13.58 18.30 28.11
C ILE A 266 14.10 19.58 28.78
N GLU A 267 14.82 20.45 28.06
CA GLU A 267 15.23 21.74 28.61
C GLU A 267 14.04 22.59 29.06
N TYR A 268 12.95 22.56 28.29
CA TYR A 268 11.74 23.28 28.61
C TYR A 268 11.00 22.67 29.81
N GLU A 269 10.88 21.35 29.86
CA GLU A 269 10.32 20.62 31.00
C GLU A 269 11.09 20.92 32.28
N ARG A 270 12.42 20.95 32.21
CA ARG A 270 13.31 21.29 33.33
C ARG A 270 13.11 22.75 33.79
N TYR A 271 12.97 23.69 32.86
CA TYR A 271 12.68 25.09 33.18
C TYR A 271 11.32 25.24 33.86
N VAL A 272 10.26 24.64 33.30
CA VAL A 272 8.93 24.69 33.89
C VAL A 272 8.96 24.04 35.28
N GLY A 273 9.60 22.88 35.44
CA GLY A 273 9.76 22.24 36.74
C GLY A 273 10.52 23.11 37.74
N TYR A 274 11.58 23.80 37.33
CA TYR A 274 12.27 24.79 38.17
C TYR A 274 11.33 25.90 38.66
N VAL A 275 10.47 26.43 37.78
CA VAL A 275 9.48 27.45 38.15
C VAL A 275 8.50 26.90 39.20
N TYR A 276 8.00 25.68 39.04
CA TYR A 276 7.11 25.06 40.03
C TYR A 276 7.81 24.73 41.34
N GLU A 277 9.06 24.23 41.31
CA GLU A 277 9.87 24.01 42.52
C GLU A 277 10.12 25.31 43.27
N SER A 278 10.42 26.40 42.56
CA SER A 278 10.60 27.74 43.12
C SER A 278 9.31 28.28 43.77
N ASN A 279 8.15 27.85 43.29
CA ASN A 279 6.84 28.15 43.86
C ASN A 279 6.39 27.15 44.95
N GLY A 280 7.30 26.30 45.44
CA GLY A 280 7.04 25.41 46.58
C GLY A 280 6.35 24.09 46.23
N TYR A 281 6.28 23.71 44.95
CA TYR A 281 5.80 22.40 44.54
C TYR A 281 6.91 21.35 44.65
N LYS A 282 6.53 20.11 44.96
CA LYS A 282 7.38 18.94 44.77
C LYS A 282 7.18 18.44 43.35
N VAL A 283 8.20 18.55 42.50
CA VAL A 283 8.12 18.20 41.08
C VAL A 283 8.73 16.82 40.82
N THR A 284 8.11 16.06 39.93
CA THR A 284 8.64 14.83 39.33
C THR A 284 8.74 15.03 37.83
N TYR A 285 9.94 14.88 37.28
CA TYR A 285 10.25 15.08 35.85
C TYR A 285 9.99 13.80 35.06
N GLU A 286 8.73 13.45 34.88
CA GLU A 286 8.30 12.18 34.26
C GLU A 286 8.81 12.05 32.81
N GLY A 287 8.71 13.11 31.99
CA GLY A 287 9.21 13.13 30.61
C GLY A 287 10.72 12.89 30.52
N ALA A 288 11.50 13.62 31.31
CA ALA A 288 12.95 13.41 31.39
C ALA A 288 13.36 12.02 31.95
N LEU A 289 12.52 11.39 32.80
CA LEU A 289 12.83 10.09 33.43
C LEU A 289 12.36 8.88 32.63
N LYS A 290 11.22 9.00 31.93
CA LYS A 290 10.55 7.89 31.24
C LYS A 290 10.55 8.05 29.72
N GLY A 291 10.97 9.20 29.20
CA GLY A 291 10.92 9.47 27.76
C GLY A 291 9.50 9.29 27.23
N LEU A 292 9.35 8.47 26.19
CA LEU A 292 8.06 8.23 25.52
C LEU A 292 7.05 7.44 26.37
N ASP A 293 7.49 6.76 27.44
CA ASP A 293 6.62 6.05 28.38
C ASP A 293 5.91 6.98 29.39
N ASP A 294 6.16 8.28 29.31
CA ASP A 294 5.51 9.28 30.16
C ASP A 294 3.98 9.37 29.93
N ARG A 295 3.48 8.81 28.81
CA ARG A 295 2.09 8.90 28.34
C ARG A 295 1.63 10.35 28.17
N GLY A 296 2.51 11.28 27.81
CA GLY A 296 2.23 12.71 27.69
C GLY A 296 2.08 13.44 29.03
N ARG A 297 2.74 12.93 30.07
CA ARG A 297 2.85 13.57 31.40
C ARG A 297 4.29 14.02 31.58
N ASP A 298 4.59 15.24 31.19
CA ASP A 298 5.97 15.68 31.16
C ASP A 298 6.48 15.96 32.59
N ILE A 299 5.68 16.65 33.42
CA ILE A 299 5.97 16.83 34.85
C ILE A 299 4.73 16.62 35.73
N ILE A 300 4.94 16.12 36.94
CA ILE A 300 3.92 16.07 38.00
C ILE A 300 4.35 16.98 39.14
N ALA A 301 3.58 18.04 39.39
CA ALA A 301 3.85 19.01 40.45
C ALA A 301 2.83 18.86 41.59
N LYS A 302 3.30 18.66 42.82
CA LYS A 302 2.43 18.45 43.98
C LYS A 302 2.78 19.39 45.13
N ASN A 303 1.79 20.09 45.66
CA ASN A 303 1.91 20.85 46.91
C ASN A 303 0.90 20.31 47.95
N LYS A 304 0.63 21.08 49.02
CA LYS A 304 -0.34 20.67 50.06
C LYS A 304 -1.80 20.73 49.59
N ASN A 305 -2.08 21.54 48.57
CA ASN A 305 -3.44 21.89 48.15
C ASN A 305 -3.87 21.09 46.92
N GLU A 306 -2.96 20.84 45.98
CA GLU A 306 -3.29 20.25 44.69
C GLU A 306 -2.15 19.37 44.13
N THR A 307 -2.52 18.57 43.14
CA THR A 307 -1.60 17.82 42.28
C THR A 307 -1.89 18.23 40.84
N LEU A 308 -0.83 18.58 40.11
CA LEU A 308 -0.90 19.01 38.72
C LEU A 308 -0.17 18.00 37.84
N VAL A 309 -0.83 17.57 36.78
CA VAL A 309 -0.21 16.84 35.67
C VAL A 309 0.01 17.85 34.56
N ILE A 310 1.25 18.09 34.20
CA ILE A 310 1.62 19.20 33.33
C ILE A 310 2.26 18.62 32.08
N GLN A 311 1.75 19.04 30.92
CA GLN A 311 2.37 18.76 29.62
C GLN A 311 2.97 20.05 29.07
N CYS A 312 4.20 19.96 28.59
CA CYS A 312 5.04 21.04 28.10
C CYS A 312 5.29 20.87 26.60
N LYS A 313 5.05 21.93 25.80
CA LYS A 313 5.41 21.94 24.38
C LYS A 313 6.21 23.20 24.02
N ARG A 314 7.51 23.02 23.76
CA ARG A 314 8.38 24.08 23.25
C ARG A 314 8.45 24.02 21.73
N TRP A 315 7.48 24.65 21.08
CA TRP A 315 7.39 24.73 19.61
C TRP A 315 7.68 26.15 19.11
N ALA A 316 8.02 26.26 17.83
CA ALA A 316 8.21 27.56 17.18
C ALA A 316 6.92 28.39 17.21
N LYS A 317 7.03 29.72 17.31
CA LYS A 317 5.90 30.64 17.55
C LYS A 317 4.87 30.64 16.41
N GLU A 318 5.29 30.26 15.22
CA GLU A 318 4.46 30.12 14.03
C GLU A 318 3.68 28.79 13.96
N LYS A 319 4.00 27.83 14.82
CA LYS A 319 3.27 26.55 14.88
C LYS A 319 2.05 26.69 15.77
N THR A 320 1.03 25.87 15.52
CA THR A 320 -0.19 25.84 16.33
C THR A 320 -0.35 24.49 17.01
N ILE A 321 -0.76 24.50 18.28
CA ILE A 321 -1.13 23.29 19.01
C ILE A 321 -2.56 22.90 18.64
N HIS A 322 -2.70 21.68 18.12
CA HIS A 322 -3.98 21.08 17.79
C HIS A 322 -4.49 20.17 18.92
N GLU A 323 -5.78 19.89 18.88
CA GLU A 323 -6.60 19.24 19.90
C GLU A 323 -6.05 17.91 20.42
N LYS A 324 -5.30 17.16 19.59
CA LYS A 324 -4.74 15.85 19.95
C LYS A 324 -3.94 15.89 21.26
N HIS A 325 -3.22 16.97 21.53
CA HIS A 325 -2.38 17.09 22.72
C HIS A 325 -3.21 17.35 23.98
N ILE A 326 -4.26 18.16 23.86
CA ILE A 326 -5.20 18.43 24.96
C ILE A 326 -5.96 17.15 25.32
N MET A 327 -6.44 16.41 24.31
CA MET A 327 -7.12 15.13 24.52
C MET A 327 -6.20 14.08 25.15
N GLN A 328 -4.93 14.02 24.70
CA GLN A 328 -3.92 13.14 25.30
C GLN A 328 -3.70 13.46 26.77
N LEU A 329 -3.45 14.74 27.11
CA LEU A 329 -3.25 15.17 28.50
C LEU A 329 -4.48 14.85 29.36
N PHE A 330 -5.69 15.11 28.85
CA PHE A 330 -6.93 14.77 29.55
C PHE A 330 -7.03 13.27 29.85
N GLY A 331 -6.72 12.41 28.88
CA GLY A 331 -6.65 10.96 29.09
C GLY A 331 -5.67 10.58 30.19
N SER A 332 -4.48 11.19 30.20
CA SER A 332 -3.43 10.91 31.18
C SER A 332 -3.76 11.39 32.59
N VAL A 333 -4.40 12.55 32.72
CA VAL A 333 -4.97 13.06 33.97
C VAL A 333 -6.04 12.09 34.49
N THR A 334 -6.93 11.62 33.61
CA THR A 334 -8.03 10.72 33.96
C THR A 334 -7.48 9.38 34.49
N VAL A 335 -6.51 8.79 33.81
CA VAL A 335 -5.85 7.54 34.25
C VAL A 335 -5.18 7.74 35.61
N LEU A 336 -4.42 8.82 35.81
CA LEU A 336 -3.79 9.09 37.11
C LEU A 336 -4.81 9.26 38.23
N ASN A 337 -5.96 9.88 37.95
CA ASN A 337 -7.04 10.06 38.91
C ASN A 337 -7.79 8.76 39.23
N MET A 338 -7.83 7.81 38.31
CA MET A 338 -8.38 6.48 38.56
C MET A 338 -7.43 5.62 39.41
N GLU A 339 -6.12 5.71 39.14
CA GLU A 339 -5.09 4.95 39.85
C GLU A 339 -4.76 5.52 41.24
N SER A 340 -4.98 6.81 41.46
CA SER A 340 -4.59 7.50 42.69
C SER A 340 -5.77 8.01 43.51
N LYS A 341 -5.58 8.09 44.85
CA LYS A 341 -6.58 8.65 45.77
C LYS A 341 -6.66 10.19 45.75
N THR A 342 -5.81 10.86 44.97
CA THR A 342 -5.70 12.33 44.95
C THR A 342 -6.15 12.84 43.59
N LYS A 343 -7.16 13.71 43.57
CA LYS A 343 -7.62 14.34 42.33
C LYS A 343 -6.56 15.33 41.82
N ALA A 344 -5.98 15.02 40.67
CA ALA A 344 -5.07 15.87 39.93
C ALA A 344 -5.81 16.67 38.85
N ARG A 345 -5.28 17.86 38.54
CA ARG A 345 -5.72 18.72 37.42
C ARG A 345 -4.69 18.68 36.30
N GLY A 346 -5.14 18.86 35.06
CA GLY A 346 -4.26 19.00 33.90
C GLY A 346 -3.88 20.46 33.65
N VAL A 347 -2.60 20.69 33.34
CA VAL A 347 -2.09 21.99 32.88
C VAL A 347 -1.30 21.78 31.59
N PHE A 348 -1.60 22.53 30.55
CA PHE A 348 -0.89 22.49 29.28
C PHE A 348 -0.10 23.79 29.09
N ILE A 349 1.21 23.70 28.94
CA ILE A 349 2.11 24.87 28.88
C ILE A 349 2.85 24.84 27.55
N THR A 350 2.75 25.90 26.78
CA THR A 350 3.35 25.97 25.44
C THR A 350 3.98 27.32 25.14
N THR A 351 5.04 27.33 24.35
CA THR A 351 5.69 28.55 23.85
C THR A 351 4.94 29.18 22.67
N THR A 352 3.93 28.51 22.16
CA THR A 352 3.08 28.99 21.04
C THR A 352 1.60 29.04 21.46
N THR A 353 0.69 29.11 20.50
CA THR A 353 -0.76 29.19 20.73
C THR A 353 -1.50 27.90 20.35
N LEU A 354 -2.72 27.76 20.85
CA LEU A 354 -3.68 26.72 20.52
C LEU A 354 -4.50 27.11 19.29
N SER A 355 -5.04 26.10 18.59
CA SER A 355 -6.15 26.31 17.66
C SER A 355 -7.45 26.59 18.42
N ASP A 356 -8.43 27.22 17.77
CA ASP A 356 -9.75 27.48 18.36
C ASP A 356 -10.41 26.20 18.88
N ILE A 357 -10.24 25.09 18.15
CA ILE A 357 -10.77 23.77 18.53
C ILE A 357 -10.04 23.23 19.77
N ALA A 358 -8.71 23.37 19.84
CA ALA A 358 -7.94 22.93 20.99
C ALA A 358 -8.28 23.75 22.25
N ALA A 359 -8.46 25.07 22.10
CA ALA A 359 -8.89 25.95 23.19
C ALA A 359 -10.28 25.59 23.70
N TYR A 360 -11.23 25.35 22.79
CA TYR A 360 -12.57 24.87 23.13
C TYR A 360 -12.51 23.55 23.92
N PHE A 361 -11.72 22.56 23.47
CA PHE A 361 -11.59 21.32 24.23
C PHE A 361 -10.90 21.49 25.57
N ALA A 362 -9.90 22.35 25.69
CA ALA A 362 -9.24 22.61 26.96
C ALA A 362 -10.24 23.14 28.00
N GLU A 363 -11.10 24.07 27.60
CA GLU A 363 -12.19 24.58 28.45
C GLU A 363 -13.18 23.47 28.83
N GLN A 364 -13.70 22.72 27.87
CA GLN A 364 -14.69 21.66 28.14
C GLN A 364 -14.15 20.53 29.01
N LEU A 365 -12.87 20.22 28.89
CA LEU A 365 -12.21 19.14 29.63
C LEU A 365 -11.60 19.61 30.97
N GLY A 366 -11.67 20.91 31.27
CA GLY A 366 -11.11 21.49 32.49
C GLY A 366 -9.58 21.45 32.55
N ILE A 367 -8.91 21.56 31.40
CA ILE A 367 -7.46 21.65 31.27
C ILE A 367 -7.06 23.13 31.29
N GLU A 368 -6.22 23.50 32.24
CA GLU A 368 -5.65 24.85 32.32
C GLU A 368 -4.59 25.03 31.22
N VAL A 369 -4.56 26.15 30.52
CA VAL A 369 -3.62 26.38 29.41
C VAL A 369 -2.82 27.67 29.63
N LEU A 370 -1.51 27.57 29.49
CA LEU A 370 -0.57 28.70 29.48
C LEU A 370 0.07 28.80 28.09
N GLU A 371 -0.47 29.69 27.25
CA GLU A 371 0.04 29.98 25.91
C GLU A 371 1.16 31.02 25.94
N SER A 372 2.01 31.01 24.91
CA SER A 372 3.13 31.95 24.77
C SER A 372 4.04 32.03 26.01
N TYR A 373 4.16 30.92 26.75
CA TYR A 373 4.94 30.85 27.98
C TYR A 373 6.43 30.73 27.65
N GLU A 374 7.16 31.85 27.71
CA GLU A 374 8.53 31.89 27.20
C GLU A 374 9.53 31.12 28.07
N PHE A 375 10.43 30.38 27.42
CA PHE A 375 11.62 29.80 28.04
C PHE A 375 12.62 30.91 28.39
N LYS A 376 13.04 30.97 29.65
CA LYS A 376 14.00 31.96 30.14
C LYS A 376 15.24 31.27 30.72
N PRO A 377 16.43 31.89 30.60
CA PRO A 377 17.60 31.43 31.34
C PRO A 377 17.28 31.33 32.83
N TYR A 378 17.75 30.25 33.46
CA TYR A 378 17.55 29.98 34.88
C TYR A 378 18.77 29.23 35.44
N PRO A 379 18.96 29.22 36.77
CA PRO A 379 20.04 28.46 37.39
C PRO A 379 19.80 26.95 37.19
N ILE A 380 20.71 26.26 36.51
CA ILE A 380 20.54 24.85 36.08
C ILE A 380 21.32 23.84 36.91
N ILE A 381 22.15 24.27 37.86
CA ILE A 381 22.95 23.35 38.67
C ILE A 381 22.16 23.04 39.93
N LYS A 382 21.84 21.75 40.15
CA LYS A 382 21.08 21.29 41.31
C LYS A 382 22.02 20.94 42.45
N CYS A 383 21.96 21.67 43.56
CA CYS A 383 22.67 21.33 44.79
C CYS A 383 21.75 20.58 45.75
N ASN A 384 22.13 19.39 46.18
CA ASN A 384 21.39 18.61 47.17
C ASN A 384 22.28 18.06 48.28
N ILE A 385 21.69 17.89 49.46
CA ILE A 385 22.30 17.15 50.55
C ILE A 385 21.73 15.73 50.54
N SER A 386 22.59 14.71 50.42
CA SER A 386 22.20 13.30 50.44
C SER A 386 21.65 12.89 51.81
N SER A 387 21.05 11.70 51.89
CA SER A 387 20.67 11.09 53.18
C SER A 387 21.88 10.84 54.10
N SER A 388 23.09 10.68 53.56
CA SER A 388 24.34 10.58 54.33
C SER A 388 24.88 11.93 54.79
N GLY A 389 24.26 13.05 54.40
CA GLY A 389 24.72 14.40 54.72
C GLY A 389 25.74 14.98 53.73
N GLU A 390 26.04 14.27 52.63
CA GLU A 390 26.99 14.73 51.63
C GLU A 390 26.38 15.83 50.76
N LYS A 391 27.16 16.89 50.54
CA LYS A 391 26.80 18.01 49.66
C LYS A 391 27.23 17.69 48.22
N ILE A 392 26.26 17.45 47.35
CA ILE A 392 26.49 17.04 45.96
C ILE A 392 25.80 18.03 45.01
N TYR A 393 26.51 18.50 43.98
CA TYR A 393 25.90 19.23 42.87
C TYR A 393 25.79 18.35 41.64
N HIS A 394 24.68 18.53 40.91
CA HIS A 394 24.35 17.81 39.70
C HIS A 394 24.21 18.77 38.52
N LEU A 395 24.89 18.42 37.43
CA LEU A 395 24.81 19.06 36.12
C LEU A 395 23.70 18.40 35.28
N PRO A 396 23.14 19.11 34.28
CA PRO A 396 22.00 18.63 33.48
C PRO A 396 22.26 17.36 32.66
N PHE A 397 23.51 16.93 32.52
CA PHE A 397 23.92 15.68 31.87
C PHE A 397 24.31 14.57 32.86
N ASP A 398 24.20 14.81 34.17
CA ASP A 398 24.46 13.79 35.20
C ASP A 398 23.29 12.82 35.32
N GLN A 399 23.59 11.54 35.55
CA GLN A 399 22.61 10.45 35.59
C GLN A 399 21.45 10.65 36.59
N GLN A 400 21.71 11.34 37.70
CA GLN A 400 20.72 11.54 38.76
C GLN A 400 20.00 12.89 38.66
N TYR A 401 20.37 13.75 37.70
CA TYR A 401 19.91 15.14 37.66
C TYR A 401 18.38 15.28 37.73
N ASP A 402 17.64 14.53 36.91
CA ASP A 402 16.16 14.61 36.87
C ASP A 402 15.48 13.84 38.02
N LYS A 403 16.23 12.97 38.72
CA LYS A 403 15.75 12.26 39.92
C LYS A 403 15.84 13.13 41.17
N ILE A 404 16.82 14.05 41.22
CA ILE A 404 16.99 14.98 42.32
C ILE A 404 15.90 16.04 42.28
N ARG A 405 15.15 16.11 43.38
CA ARG A 405 14.11 17.10 43.62
C ARG A 405 14.67 18.20 44.50
N ILE A 406 14.53 19.45 44.08
CA ILE A 406 14.95 20.60 44.87
C ILE A 406 13.79 20.99 45.78
N ASN A 407 13.84 20.50 47.02
CA ASN A 407 12.87 20.81 48.04
C ASN A 407 13.52 21.11 49.40
N GLY A 408 12.85 21.96 50.19
CA GLY A 408 13.35 22.36 51.51
C GLY A 408 14.43 23.45 51.47
N LYS A 409 14.99 23.79 52.63
CA LYS A 409 15.90 24.95 52.77
C LYS A 409 17.35 24.69 52.34
N ASN A 410 17.75 23.42 52.26
CA ASN A 410 19.16 23.03 52.07
C ASN A 410 19.47 22.52 50.66
N ASN A 411 18.44 22.35 49.83
CA ASN A 411 18.58 22.00 48.42
C ASN A 411 18.21 23.25 47.62
N PHE A 412 19.02 23.63 46.64
CA PHE A 412 18.82 24.85 45.89
C PHE A 412 19.49 24.75 44.51
N TYR A 413 19.14 25.67 43.64
CA TYR A 413 19.83 25.84 42.37
C TYR A 413 20.93 26.89 42.47
N VAL A 414 21.97 26.76 41.66
CA VAL A 414 23.05 27.75 41.48
C VAL A 414 23.35 27.96 40.01
N GLU A 415 23.93 29.11 39.67
CA GLU A 415 24.20 29.49 38.28
C GLU A 415 25.54 28.94 37.77
N THR A 416 26.53 28.82 38.66
CA THR A 416 27.89 28.42 38.29
C THR A 416 28.41 27.28 39.15
N VAL A 417 29.30 26.46 38.58
CA VAL A 417 29.99 25.40 39.31
C VAL A 417 30.80 25.99 40.46
N LYS A 418 31.44 27.15 40.21
CA LYS A 418 32.19 27.85 41.25
C LYS A 418 31.32 28.16 42.47
N GLU A 419 30.10 28.65 42.26
CA GLU A 419 29.17 28.93 43.35
C GLU A 419 28.79 27.66 44.13
N ALA A 420 28.62 26.52 43.44
CA ALA A 420 28.37 25.23 44.08
C ALA A 420 29.54 24.80 44.98
N GLU A 421 30.76 24.84 44.42
CA GLU A 421 31.98 24.43 45.11
C GLU A 421 32.33 25.37 46.28
N ASP A 422 32.16 26.68 46.12
CA ASP A 422 32.33 27.68 47.20
C ASP A 422 31.36 27.43 48.38
N LYS A 423 30.17 26.87 48.11
CA LYS A 423 29.19 26.44 49.14
C LYS A 423 29.50 25.06 49.75
N GLY A 424 30.60 24.43 49.31
CA GLY A 424 31.11 23.16 49.79
C GLY A 424 30.44 21.95 49.15
N PHE A 425 29.84 22.09 47.97
CA PHE A 425 29.27 20.98 47.21
C PHE A 425 30.35 20.40 46.27
N ARG A 426 30.48 19.08 46.25
CA ARG A 426 31.31 18.39 45.25
C ARG A 426 30.46 17.93 44.06
N HIS A 427 31.07 17.69 42.91
CA HIS A 427 30.37 17.12 41.76
C HIS A 427 29.83 15.71 42.04
N ALA A 428 28.75 15.35 41.37
CA ALA A 428 28.15 14.03 41.44
C ALA A 428 28.97 12.99 40.66
N TYR A 429 29.55 12.03 41.39
CA TYR A 429 30.11 10.83 40.77
C TYR A 429 29.03 9.78 40.50
N ARG A 430 29.24 8.92 39.48
CA ARG A 430 28.38 7.76 39.24
C ARG A 430 28.61 6.71 40.33
N TRP A 431 27.57 6.41 41.12
CA TRP A 431 27.60 5.31 42.09
C TRP A 431 27.67 3.98 41.34
N ARG A 432 28.75 3.23 41.57
CA ARG A 432 28.87 1.83 41.16
C ARG A 432 28.32 1.03 42.33
N GLY A 433 27.26 0.26 42.13
CA GLY A 433 26.90 -0.74 43.12
C GLY A 433 28.13 -1.59 43.38
N SER A 434 28.54 -1.74 44.64
CA SER A 434 29.63 -2.65 44.99
C SER A 434 29.27 -4.02 44.45
N SER A 435 29.98 -4.48 43.42
CA SER A 435 29.97 -5.89 43.07
C SER A 435 30.38 -6.64 44.34
N SER A 436 29.54 -7.55 44.78
CA SER A 436 29.73 -8.42 45.96
C SER A 436 31.01 -9.28 45.93
N GLU A 437 31.89 -9.08 44.96
CA GLU A 437 33.20 -9.70 44.84
C GLU A 437 34.30 -8.99 45.65
N GLU A 438 34.17 -7.69 45.99
CA GLU A 438 35.20 -6.96 46.76
C GLU A 438 35.15 -7.19 48.28
N GLN A 439 34.10 -7.86 48.80
CA GLN A 439 34.05 -8.25 50.22
C GLN A 439 34.69 -9.62 50.51
N LEU A 440 35.05 -10.39 49.49
CA LEU A 440 35.72 -11.70 49.65
C LEU A 440 37.26 -11.63 49.58
N SER A 441 37.85 -10.46 49.33
CA SER A 441 39.31 -10.26 49.40
C SER A 441 39.78 -9.55 50.68
N MET A 442 38.91 -9.39 51.67
CA MET A 442 39.24 -8.88 53.02
C MET A 442 38.73 -9.79 54.15
N LEU A 443 38.55 -11.08 53.84
CA LEU A 443 38.53 -12.20 54.79
C LEU A 443 39.60 -13.19 54.35
#